data_AF-A0A8A1M2W7-F1
#
_entry.id   AF-A0A8A1M2W7-F1
#
_cell.length_a   1.000
_cell.length_b   1.000
_cell.length_c   1.000
_cell.angle_alpha   90.00
_cell.angle_beta   90.00
_cell.angle_gamma   90.00
#
_symmetry.space_group_name_H-M   'P 1'
#
loop_
_entity.id
_entity.type
_entity.pdbx_description
1 polymer ?
#
loop_
_entity_poly.entity_id
_entity_poly.type
_entity_poly.pdbx_seq_one_letter_code
_entity_poly.pdbx_strand_id
1 'polypeptide(L)'
;MDPYVHTSPTDLYANLPLYGRCRPEPGHFHVKTEHVGSQSSDCESVIGLYDESIRIYPAGESGRDVFAPGNVIVKSSHPHDTQEIACSFADANEVDTISIAKNVPGNVRLIQKYSQISLIRGRQVLIQERSSGVALCVAWPYLSQSQKQSFKDQARVILRQLHAIKPDNSW
;
A
#
# COMPACT_ATOMS: atom_id res chain seq x y z
N MET A 1 0.30 17.56 14.66
CA MET A 1 1.33 16.69 15.28
C MET A 1 1.99 15.91 14.16
N ASP A 2 3.24 15.49 14.34
CA ASP A 2 4.01 14.77 13.33
C ASP A 2 3.45 13.34 13.15
N PRO A 3 2.86 12.99 11.99
CA PRO A 3 2.21 11.70 11.78
C PRO A 3 3.20 10.54 11.55
N TYR A 4 4.50 10.81 11.62
CA TYR A 4 5.55 9.87 11.24
C TYR A 4 6.26 9.22 12.43
N VAL A 5 6.60 7.93 12.29
CA VAL A 5 7.46 7.22 13.24
C VAL A 5 8.90 7.64 13.00
N HIS A 6 9.53 8.23 14.01
CA HIS A 6 10.96 8.57 13.98
C HIS A 6 11.79 7.38 14.43
N THR A 7 12.65 6.88 13.54
CA THR A 7 13.62 5.82 13.87
C THR A 7 14.91 6.35 14.47
N SER A 8 15.23 7.64 14.27
CA SER A 8 16.41 8.32 14.83
C SER A 8 16.23 9.85 14.76
N PRO A 9 16.85 10.64 15.65
CA PRO A 9 16.97 12.10 15.49
C PRO A 9 17.78 12.53 14.25
N THR A 10 18.61 11.64 13.69
CA THR A 10 19.47 11.88 12.51
C THR A 10 18.85 11.38 11.21
N ASP A 11 17.53 11.25 11.19
CA ASP A 11 16.83 10.59 10.11
C ASP A 11 16.56 11.53 8.94
N LEU A 12 17.36 11.36 7.90
CA LEU A 12 17.29 12.18 6.68
C LEU A 12 15.96 12.06 5.93
N TYR A 13 15.17 11.03 6.24
CA TYR A 13 13.92 10.72 5.53
C TYR A 13 12.68 10.91 6.41
N ALA A 14 12.82 11.58 7.56
CA ALA A 14 11.74 11.82 8.51
C ALA A 14 10.49 12.47 7.88
N ASN A 15 10.70 13.36 6.91
CA ASN A 15 9.63 14.13 6.28
C ASN A 15 9.13 13.55 4.94
N LEU A 16 9.55 12.34 4.58
CA LEU A 16 9.20 11.73 3.29
C LEU A 16 8.14 10.63 3.45
N PRO A 17 6.89 10.87 3.00
CA PRO A 17 5.79 9.91 3.15
C PRO A 17 6.05 8.57 2.43
N LEU A 18 6.87 8.62 1.38
CA LEU A 18 7.29 7.50 0.53
C LEU A 18 7.82 6.30 1.30
N TYR A 19 8.53 6.52 2.40
CA TYR A 19 9.24 5.45 3.10
C TYR A 19 8.40 4.69 4.15
N GLY A 20 7.09 4.64 3.94
CA GLY A 20 6.22 3.72 4.68
C GLY A 20 5.99 4.07 6.15
N ARG A 21 6.46 5.24 6.62
CA ARG A 21 6.20 5.74 7.97
C ARG A 21 4.72 6.04 8.11
N CYS A 22 3.99 5.09 8.67
CA CYS A 22 2.59 5.28 9.00
C CYS A 22 2.43 4.98 10.49
N ARG A 23 2.05 6.00 11.25
CA ARG A 23 1.48 5.81 12.57
C ARG A 23 -0.04 6.04 12.44
N PRO A 24 -0.86 4.98 12.53
CA PRO A 24 -2.30 5.15 12.53
C PRO A 24 -2.74 6.02 13.70
N GLU A 25 -3.33 7.18 13.41
CA GLU A 25 -3.95 8.05 14.41
C GLU A 25 -5.48 7.83 14.45
N PRO A 26 -6.12 7.92 15.64
CA PRO A 26 -7.57 7.91 15.77
C PRO A 26 -8.16 9.14 15.07
N GLY A 27 -8.61 8.99 13.82
CA GLY A 27 -9.15 10.08 13.00
C GLY A 27 -8.64 10.09 11.56
N HIS A 28 -7.57 9.35 11.25
CA HIS A 28 -7.15 9.13 9.87
C HIS A 28 -8.21 8.34 9.09
N PHE A 29 -8.29 8.59 7.78
CA PHE A 29 -9.21 7.89 6.90
C PHE A 29 -8.99 6.38 6.97
N HIS A 30 -10.06 5.65 7.22
CA HIS A 30 -10.11 4.20 7.16
C HIS A 30 -11.08 3.80 6.06
N VAL A 31 -10.69 2.81 5.26
CA VAL A 31 -11.62 2.27 4.28
C VAL A 31 -12.73 1.57 5.03
N LYS A 32 -13.95 2.09 4.91
CA LYS A 32 -15.13 1.37 5.35
C LYS A 32 -15.47 0.35 4.27
N THR A 33 -15.66 -0.90 4.66
CA THR A 33 -15.96 -2.02 3.77
C THR A 33 -17.26 -1.82 2.97
N GLU A 34 -18.16 -0.98 3.48
CA GLU A 34 -19.41 -0.57 2.79
C GLU A 34 -19.18 0.24 1.50
N HIS A 35 -17.99 0.83 1.31
CA HIS A 35 -17.64 1.58 0.09
C HIS A 35 -16.90 0.74 -0.96
N VAL A 36 -16.59 -0.54 -0.68
CA VAL A 36 -15.96 -1.45 -1.64
C VAL A 36 -16.93 -1.69 -2.80
N GLY A 37 -16.50 -1.39 -4.03
CA GLY A 37 -17.34 -1.53 -5.23
C GLY A 37 -18.45 -0.47 -5.40
N SER A 38 -18.63 0.42 -4.42
CA SER A 38 -19.61 1.50 -4.47
C SER A 38 -19.17 2.62 -5.43
N GLN A 39 -20.12 3.19 -6.18
CA GLN A 39 -19.92 4.39 -7.01
C GLN A 39 -20.33 5.69 -6.27
N SER A 40 -20.42 5.65 -4.93
CA SER A 40 -20.95 6.76 -4.13
C SER A 40 -20.05 7.99 -4.13
N SER A 41 -20.67 9.18 -4.17
CA SER A 41 -20.06 10.52 -4.16
C SER A 41 -19.13 10.80 -2.98
N ASP A 42 -19.21 10.05 -1.89
CA ASP A 42 -18.42 10.29 -0.69
C ASP A 42 -16.91 10.10 -0.94
N CYS A 43 -16.54 9.20 -1.86
CA CYS A 43 -15.15 8.95 -2.21
C CYS A 43 -14.51 10.09 -3.05
N GLU A 44 -15.30 10.84 -3.83
CA GLU A 44 -14.82 11.97 -4.64
C GLU A 44 -14.29 13.12 -3.76
N SER A 45 -14.99 13.40 -2.65
CA SER A 45 -14.62 14.48 -1.73
C SER A 45 -13.26 14.26 -1.05
N VAL A 46 -12.91 12.98 -0.82
CA VAL A 46 -11.65 12.60 -0.17
C VAL A 46 -10.47 12.68 -1.14
N ILE A 47 -10.70 12.38 -2.43
CA ILE A 47 -9.64 12.40 -3.46
C ILE A 47 -9.31 13.80 -3.96
N GLY A 48 -10.25 14.75 -3.91
CA GLY A 48 -9.97 16.16 -4.22
C GLY A 48 -8.90 16.79 -3.31
N LEU A 49 -8.56 16.13 -2.20
CA LEU A 49 -7.52 16.52 -1.25
C LEU A 49 -6.16 15.86 -1.55
N TYR A 50 -6.09 15.00 -2.57
CA TYR A 50 -4.87 14.24 -2.88
C TYR A 50 -4.01 15.03 -3.86
N ASP A 51 -3.01 15.70 -3.30
CA ASP A 51 -2.04 16.51 -4.05
C ASP A 51 -0.62 15.90 -3.97
N GLU A 52 0.36 16.64 -4.49
CA GLU A 52 1.76 16.21 -4.52
C GLU A 52 2.36 15.98 -3.13
N SER A 53 1.80 16.58 -2.07
CA SER A 53 2.34 16.48 -0.71
C SER A 53 2.15 15.10 -0.09
N ILE A 54 1.14 14.36 -0.54
CA ILE A 54 0.84 12.99 -0.08
C ILE A 54 1.09 11.93 -1.16
N ARG A 55 1.62 12.34 -2.32
CA ARG A 55 2.02 11.45 -3.41
C ARG A 55 3.35 10.79 -3.08
N ILE A 56 3.35 9.46 -3.01
CA ILE A 56 4.54 8.67 -2.71
C ILE A 56 5.24 8.19 -3.98
N TYR A 57 4.49 7.82 -5.02
CA TYR A 57 5.06 7.46 -6.32
C TYR A 57 4.30 8.19 -7.42
N PRO A 58 4.96 9.03 -8.24
CA PRO A 58 4.35 9.50 -9.47
C PRO A 58 4.23 8.34 -10.47
N ALA A 59 3.18 8.36 -11.27
CA ALA A 59 3.05 7.54 -12.45
C ALA A 59 4.19 7.88 -13.43
N GLY A 60 4.75 6.85 -14.06
CA GLY A 60 5.43 7.03 -15.34
C GLY A 60 4.42 7.33 -16.46
N GLU A 61 4.85 7.25 -17.72
CA GLU A 61 3.93 7.37 -18.84
C GLU A 61 2.74 6.40 -18.68
N SER A 62 1.52 6.95 -18.73
CA SER A 62 0.25 6.19 -18.68
C SER A 62 -0.03 5.35 -17.42
N GLY A 63 0.70 5.60 -16.32
CA GLY A 63 0.54 4.89 -15.05
C GLY A 63 -0.50 5.51 -14.10
N ARG A 64 -0.51 4.99 -12.85
CA ARG A 64 -1.27 5.56 -11.73
C ARG A 64 -0.32 6.12 -10.70
N ASP A 65 -0.63 7.31 -10.20
CA ASP A 65 0.04 7.87 -9.04
C ASP A 65 -0.35 7.03 -7.82
N VAL A 66 0.58 6.88 -6.89
CA VAL A 66 0.35 6.24 -5.60
C VAL A 66 0.40 7.31 -4.52
N PHE A 67 -0.68 7.41 -3.75
CA PHE A 67 -0.87 8.35 -2.65
C PHE A 67 -0.95 7.60 -1.32
N ALA A 68 -0.58 8.25 -0.22
CA ALA A 68 -0.62 7.67 1.12
C ALA A 68 -1.34 8.57 2.15
N PRO A 69 -2.64 8.86 1.98
CA PRO A 69 -3.42 9.65 2.94
C PRO A 69 -3.66 8.85 4.23
N GLY A 70 -2.99 9.24 5.32
CA GLY A 70 -3.14 8.59 6.61
C GLY A 70 -2.84 7.09 6.58
N ASN A 71 -3.89 6.28 6.73
CA ASN A 71 -3.82 4.83 6.94
C ASN A 71 -4.13 4.01 5.68
N VAL A 72 -4.22 4.64 4.52
CA VAL A 72 -4.50 3.94 3.26
C VAL A 72 -3.46 4.28 2.20
N ILE A 73 -3.31 3.38 1.24
CA ILE A 73 -2.63 3.59 -0.02
C ILE A 73 -3.68 3.69 -1.11
N VAL A 74 -3.59 4.70 -1.95
CA VAL A 74 -4.52 4.93 -3.07
C VAL A 74 -3.71 4.94 -4.36
N LYS A 75 -4.02 4.05 -5.30
CA LYS A 75 -3.48 4.08 -6.66
C LYS A 75 -4.55 4.67 -7.58
N SER A 76 -4.26 5.79 -8.23
CA SER A 76 -5.23 6.50 -9.07
C SER A 76 -4.56 7.25 -10.21
N SER A 77 -5.21 7.27 -11.37
CA SER A 77 -4.80 8.08 -12.53
C SER A 77 -5.50 9.44 -12.57
N HIS A 78 -6.27 9.83 -11.55
CA HIS A 78 -7.08 11.05 -11.53
C HIS A 78 -6.35 12.39 -11.80
N PRO A 79 -5.04 12.57 -11.49
CA PRO A 79 -4.34 13.81 -11.80
C PRO A 79 -3.93 13.93 -13.28
N HIS A 80 -4.02 12.85 -14.05
CA HIS A 80 -3.55 12.79 -15.43
C HIS A 80 -4.71 13.04 -16.38
N ASP A 81 -4.54 13.91 -17.37
CA ASP A 81 -5.56 14.13 -18.42
C ASP A 81 -5.51 13.07 -19.53
N THR A 82 -4.51 12.19 -19.51
CA THR A 82 -4.31 11.12 -20.49
C THR A 82 -5.31 9.97 -20.32
N GLN A 83 -5.55 9.24 -21.40
CA GLN A 83 -6.40 8.05 -21.39
C GLN A 83 -5.83 7.00 -20.44
N GLU A 84 -6.66 6.53 -19.50
CA GLU A 84 -6.27 5.51 -18.54
C GLU A 84 -6.02 4.17 -19.23
N ILE A 85 -4.86 3.55 -18.97
CA ILE A 85 -4.66 2.13 -19.32
C ILE A 85 -5.55 1.30 -18.41
N ALA A 86 -6.28 0.36 -19.02
CA ALA A 86 -7.08 -0.61 -18.28
C ALA A 86 -6.21 -1.41 -17.29
N CYS A 87 -6.23 -1.01 -16.02
CA CYS A 87 -5.49 -1.66 -14.94
C CYS A 87 -6.31 -2.75 -14.24
N SER A 88 -7.54 -3.00 -14.69
CA SER A 88 -8.48 -3.94 -14.07
C SER A 88 -7.92 -5.34 -13.90
N PHE A 89 -7.18 -5.86 -14.87
CA PHE A 89 -6.55 -7.18 -14.77
C PHE A 89 -5.39 -7.19 -13.77
N ALA A 90 -4.57 -6.15 -13.74
CA ALA A 90 -3.49 -6.03 -12.78
C ALA A 90 -4.03 -5.90 -11.34
N ASP A 91 -5.12 -5.15 -11.17
CA ASP A 91 -5.81 -4.99 -9.89
C ASP A 91 -6.45 -6.30 -9.42
N ALA A 92 -7.14 -7.01 -10.32
CA ALA A 92 -7.71 -8.33 -10.03
C ALA A 92 -6.60 -9.32 -9.63
N ASN A 93 -5.50 -9.37 -10.39
CA ASN A 93 -4.35 -10.21 -10.07
C ASN A 93 -3.75 -9.87 -8.71
N GLU A 94 -3.64 -8.58 -8.35
CA GLU A 94 -3.13 -8.14 -7.04
C GLU A 94 -4.05 -8.60 -5.90
N VAL A 95 -5.37 -8.44 -6.06
CA VAL A 95 -6.38 -8.88 -5.08
C VAL A 95 -6.35 -10.41 -4.89
N ASP A 96 -6.33 -11.17 -5.99
CA ASP A 96 -6.33 -12.63 -5.97
C ASP A 96 -5.03 -13.19 -5.36
N THR A 97 -3.89 -12.64 -5.75
CA THR A 97 -2.57 -13.03 -5.21
C THR A 97 -2.53 -12.88 -3.70
N ILE A 98 -3.14 -11.82 -3.18
CA ILE A 98 -3.16 -11.56 -1.74
C ILE A 98 -4.13 -12.45 -1.02
N SER A 99 -5.28 -12.78 -1.63
CA SER A 99 -6.19 -13.81 -1.13
C SER A 99 -5.46 -15.15 -0.92
N ILE A 100 -4.65 -15.55 -1.91
CA ILE A 100 -3.83 -16.76 -1.84
C ILE A 100 -2.75 -16.63 -0.75
N ALA A 101 -2.03 -15.50 -0.70
CA ALA A 101 -0.92 -15.30 0.21
C ALA A 101 -1.36 -15.15 1.69
N LYS A 102 -2.60 -14.71 1.97
CA LYS A 102 -3.14 -14.60 3.35
C LYS A 102 -3.07 -15.90 4.15
N ASN A 103 -3.02 -17.05 3.47
CA ASN A 103 -2.93 -18.36 4.10
C ASN A 103 -1.49 -18.78 4.45
N VAL A 104 -0.48 -17.94 4.16
CA VAL A 104 0.91 -18.19 4.57
C VAL A 104 1.00 -18.20 6.10
N PRO A 105 1.42 -19.31 6.72
CA PRO A 105 1.55 -19.38 8.18
C PRO A 105 2.74 -18.53 8.64
N GLY A 106 2.50 -17.55 9.52
CA GLY A 106 3.58 -16.80 10.16
C GLY A 106 3.11 -15.45 10.70
N ASN A 107 3.88 -14.85 11.61
CA ASN A 107 3.61 -13.52 12.18
C ASN A 107 3.81 -12.37 11.16
N VAL A 108 3.73 -12.66 9.86
CA VAL A 108 3.88 -11.68 8.79
C VAL A 108 2.51 -11.06 8.53
N ARG A 109 2.36 -9.80 8.88
CA ARG A 109 1.18 -9.02 8.50
C ARG A 109 1.27 -8.70 7.01
N LEU A 110 0.63 -9.53 6.20
CA LEU A 110 0.31 -9.17 4.81
C LEU A 110 -0.74 -8.07 4.79
N ILE A 111 -0.81 -7.30 3.70
CA ILE A 111 -1.84 -6.27 3.51
C ILE A 111 -3.20 -6.97 3.59
N GLN A 112 -3.97 -6.66 4.63
CA GLN A 112 -5.14 -7.47 4.99
C GLN A 112 -6.39 -7.09 4.21
N LYS A 113 -6.50 -5.84 3.76
CA LYS A 113 -7.73 -5.32 3.15
C LYS A 113 -7.45 -4.50 1.90
N TYR A 114 -8.18 -4.89 0.85
CA TYR A 114 -8.30 -4.22 -0.41
C TYR A 114 -9.72 -3.72 -0.54
N SER A 115 -9.88 -2.55 -1.14
CA SER A 115 -11.16 -2.05 -1.59
C SER A 115 -10.92 -1.47 -2.96
N GLN A 116 -11.31 -2.23 -3.98
CA GLN A 116 -11.48 -1.65 -5.30
C GLN A 116 -12.67 -0.72 -5.20
N ILE A 117 -12.42 0.59 -5.33
CA ILE A 117 -13.50 1.58 -5.39
C ILE A 117 -13.71 1.89 -6.86
N SER A 118 -14.95 1.66 -7.29
CA SER A 118 -15.39 1.88 -8.66
C SER A 118 -15.32 3.36 -9.02
N LEU A 119 -14.88 3.62 -10.25
CA LEU A 119 -14.97 4.85 -11.05
C LEU A 119 -15.09 6.18 -10.28
N ILE A 120 -13.95 6.85 -10.09
CA ILE A 120 -13.89 8.24 -9.61
C ILE A 120 -13.53 9.09 -10.81
N ARG A 121 -14.40 10.05 -11.18
CA ARG A 121 -14.37 10.78 -12.46
C ARG A 121 -14.27 9.87 -13.68
N GLY A 122 -14.84 8.67 -13.60
CA GLY A 122 -14.75 7.65 -14.66
C GLY A 122 -13.40 6.92 -14.71
N ARG A 123 -12.54 7.06 -13.69
CA ARG A 123 -11.21 6.41 -13.61
C ARG A 123 -11.14 5.37 -12.50
N GLN A 124 -10.36 4.32 -12.72
CA GLN A 124 -10.21 3.22 -11.78
C GLN A 124 -9.33 3.62 -10.59
N VAL A 125 -9.80 3.33 -9.37
CA VAL A 125 -9.07 3.61 -8.13
C VAL A 125 -8.95 2.36 -7.29
N LEU A 126 -7.71 2.06 -6.89
CA LEU A 126 -7.41 0.98 -5.97
C LEU A 126 -7.06 1.56 -4.60
N ILE A 127 -7.80 1.18 -3.56
CA ILE A 127 -7.53 1.59 -2.18
C ILE A 127 -7.13 0.37 -1.35
N GLN A 128 -6.08 0.52 -0.54
CA GLN A 128 -5.51 -0.54 0.29
C GLN A 128 -5.26 0.00 1.69
N GLU A 129 -5.42 -0.83 2.72
CA GLU A 129 -4.93 -0.45 4.06
C GLU A 129 -3.39 -0.38 4.05
N ARG A 130 -2.85 0.66 4.66
CA ARG A 130 -1.41 0.86 4.78
C ARG A 130 -0.88 0.09 5.99
N SER A 131 0.13 -0.74 5.77
CA SER A 131 0.84 -1.40 6.87
C SER A 131 1.61 -0.37 7.70
N SER A 132 1.39 -0.39 9.01
CA SER A 132 2.18 0.40 9.96
C SER A 132 3.63 -0.10 9.98
N GLY A 133 4.60 0.82 9.97
CA GLY A 133 6.01 0.46 10.05
C GLY A 133 6.92 1.52 9.45
N VAL A 134 8.15 1.10 9.13
CA VAL A 134 9.14 1.89 8.38
C VAL A 134 9.71 0.99 7.29
N ALA A 135 9.86 1.52 6.08
CA ALA A 135 10.45 0.77 4.98
C ALA A 135 11.85 0.28 5.35
N LEU A 136 12.16 -0.98 5.02
CA LEU A 136 13.45 -1.58 5.39
C LEU A 136 14.63 -0.79 4.81
N CYS A 137 14.51 -0.23 3.61
CA CYS A 137 15.56 0.60 2.99
C CYS A 137 15.96 1.81 3.87
N VAL A 138 15.01 2.35 4.64
CA VAL A 138 15.24 3.44 5.58
C VAL A 138 15.72 2.95 6.92
N ALA A 139 15.17 1.85 7.44
CA ALA A 139 15.61 1.29 8.71
C ALA A 139 17.03 0.68 8.63
N TRP A 140 17.42 0.16 7.46
CA TRP A 140 18.62 -0.65 7.26
C TRP A 140 19.92 -0.06 7.82
N PRO A 141 20.23 1.25 7.64
CA PRO A 141 21.45 1.84 8.18
C PRO A 141 21.49 1.82 9.72
N TYR A 142 20.35 1.86 10.38
CA TYR A 142 20.21 1.92 11.83
C TYR A 142 20.19 0.54 12.51
N LEU A 143 20.11 -0.54 11.73
CA LEU A 143 20.08 -1.89 12.26
C LEU A 143 21.47 -2.40 12.61
N SER A 144 21.59 -3.06 13.76
CA SER A 144 22.77 -3.84 14.14
C SER A 144 22.98 -5.02 13.19
N GLN A 145 24.19 -5.59 13.19
CA GLN A 145 24.49 -6.75 12.35
C GLN A 145 23.61 -7.96 12.70
N SER A 146 23.33 -8.18 13.98
CA SER A 146 22.45 -9.27 14.43
C SER A 146 21.00 -9.05 13.98
N GLN A 147 20.50 -7.81 14.03
CA GLN A 147 19.17 -7.47 13.51
C GLN A 147 19.09 -7.68 12.00
N LYS A 148 20.08 -7.21 11.24
CA LYS A 148 20.15 -7.44 9.78
C LYS A 148 20.15 -8.93 9.44
N GLN A 149 20.90 -9.74 10.19
CA GLN A 149 20.91 -11.18 10.00
C GLN A 149 19.55 -11.81 10.31
N SER A 150 18.92 -11.42 11.42
CA SER A 150 17.57 -11.87 11.77
C SER A 150 16.54 -11.55 10.67
N PHE A 151 16.56 -10.34 10.10
CA PHE A 151 15.69 -9.99 8.97
C PHE A 151 15.93 -10.87 7.74
N LYS A 152 17.20 -11.18 7.42
CA LYS A 152 17.53 -12.10 6.31
C LYS A 152 16.97 -13.50 6.55
N ASP A 153 17.09 -14.01 7.78
CA ASP A 153 16.61 -15.34 8.12
C ASP A 153 15.07 -15.40 8.09
N GLN A 154 14.39 -14.37 8.60
CA GLN A 154 12.94 -14.23 8.48
C GLN A 154 12.50 -14.17 7.01
N ALA A 155 13.15 -13.34 6.18
CA ALA A 155 12.84 -13.23 4.76
C ALA A 155 12.99 -14.58 4.02
N ARG A 156 14.03 -15.36 4.32
CA ARG A 156 14.21 -16.70 3.74
C ARG A 156 13.08 -17.65 4.12
N VAL A 157 12.61 -17.60 5.36
CA VAL A 157 11.47 -18.42 5.81
C VAL A 157 10.22 -18.06 5.00
N ILE A 158 9.91 -16.77 4.89
CA ILE A 158 8.75 -16.28 4.12
C ILE A 158 8.83 -16.69 2.66
N LEU A 159 9.98 -16.52 2.01
CA LEU A 159 10.17 -16.89 0.61
C LEU A 159 9.96 -18.40 0.38
N ARG A 160 10.44 -19.24 1.30
CA ARG A 160 10.21 -20.70 1.23
C ARG A 160 8.74 -21.05 1.39
N GLN A 161 8.03 -20.37 2.29
CA GLN A 161 6.60 -20.59 2.49
C GLN A 161 5.79 -20.15 1.27
N LEU A 162 6.08 -18.98 0.71
CA LEU A 162 5.45 -18.51 -0.53
C LEU A 162 5.69 -19.47 -1.69
N HIS A 163 6.93 -19.95 -1.85
CA HIS A 163 7.27 -20.93 -2.88
C HIS A 163 6.53 -22.26 -2.72
N ALA A 164 6.12 -22.63 -1.50
CA ALA A 164 5.36 -23.86 -1.26
C ALA A 164 3.88 -23.75 -1.66
N ILE A 165 3.36 -22.53 -1.84
CA ILE A 165 1.99 -22.32 -2.31
C ILE A 165 1.94 -22.65 -3.80
N LYS A 166 1.09 -23.61 -4.15
CA LYS A 166 0.77 -23.92 -5.55
C LYS A 166 -0.65 -23.47 -5.83
N PRO A 167 -0.95 -23.02 -7.06
CA PRO A 167 -2.33 -22.84 -7.48
C PRO A 167 -3.06 -24.18 -7.37
N ASP A 168 -4.33 -24.16 -6.98
CA ASP A 168 -5.16 -25.36 -7.02
C ASP A 168 -5.22 -25.86 -8.47
N ASN A 169 -4.79 -27.11 -8.70
CA ASN A 169 -4.74 -27.72 -10.04
C ASN A 169 -6.12 -28.03 -10.64
N SER A 170 -7.19 -27.46 -10.10
CA SER A 170 -8.55 -27.62 -10.62
C SER A 170 -8.76 -26.70 -11.83
N TRP A 171 -8.32 -27.18 -12.99
CA TRP A 171 -8.78 -26.76 -14.31
C TRP A 171 -9.82 -27.74 -14.82
#